data_AF-A0A2T5BXM6-F1
#
_entry.id   AF-A0A2T5BXM6-F1
#
_cell.length_a   1.000
_cell.length_b   1.000
_cell.length_c   1.000
_cell.angle_alpha   90.00
_cell.angle_beta   90.00
_cell.angle_gamma   90.00
#
_symmetry.space_group_name_H-M   'P 1'
#
loop_
_entity.id
_entity.type
_entity.pdbx_description
1 polymer ?
#
loop_
_entity_poly.entity_id
_entity_poly.type
_entity_poly.pdbx_seq_one_letter_code
_entity_poly.pdbx_strand_id
1 'polypeptide(L)' 'MKVKSKLLLHFFALLVSSIVLSPRVNAQKLYSDNGDGTYTNPVIPADFPDPDVIRVDDTYYMVSTTMWVFPGVTVL' A
#
# COMPACT_ATOMS: atom_id res chain seq x y z
N MET A 1 -35.12 35.54 9.94
CA MET A 1 -34.89 34.12 9.55
C MET A 1 -34.04 33.95 8.29
N LYS A 2 -34.15 34.78 7.24
CA LYS A 2 -33.40 34.63 5.96
C LYS A 2 -31.86 34.74 6.08
N VAL A 3 -31.33 35.58 6.98
CA VAL A 3 -29.87 35.78 7.13
C VAL A 3 -29.16 34.55 7.73
N LYS A 4 -29.77 33.90 8.74
CA LYS A 4 -29.24 32.66 9.33
C LYS A 4 -29.18 31.51 8.32
N SER A 5 -30.17 31.43 7.42
CA SER A 5 -30.22 30.44 6.33
C SER A 5 -29.12 30.66 5.28
N LYS A 6 -28.83 31.91 4.89
CA LYS A 6 -27.71 32.21 3.98
C LYS A 6 -26.35 31.92 4.60
N LEU A 7 -26.18 32.21 5.90
CA LEU A 7 -24.95 31.89 6.63
C LEU A 7 -24.72 30.38 6.70
N LEU A 8 -25.77 29.60 6.99
CA LEU A 8 -25.72 28.14 6.99
C LEU A 8 -25.31 27.57 5.62
N LEU A 9 -25.79 28.16 4.54
CA LEU A 9 -25.46 27.74 3.17
C LEU A 9 -23.98 27.99 2.82
N HIS A 10 -23.42 29.13 3.23
CA HIS A 10 -21.99 29.41 3.03
C HIS A 10 -21.11 28.48 3.86
N PHE A 11 -21.54 28.16 5.09
CA PHE A 11 -20.84 27.20 5.94
C PHE A 11 -20.82 25.80 5.32
N PHE A 12 -21.96 25.38 4.75
CA PHE A 12 -22.07 24.11 4.04
C PHE A 12 -21.20 24.08 2.77
N ALA A 13 -21.20 25.15 1.97
CA ALA A 13 -20.33 25.26 0.79
C ALA A 13 -18.84 25.21 1.16
N LEU A 14 -18.45 25.83 2.27
CA LEU A 14 -17.07 25.82 2.76
C LEU A 14 -16.64 24.42 3.23
N LEU A 15 -17.55 23.68 3.87
CA LEU A 15 -17.35 22.28 4.26
C LEU A 15 -17.20 21.35 3.04
N VAL A 16 -17.98 21.55 1.99
CA VAL A 16 -17.86 20.76 0.75
C VAL A 16 -16.53 21.06 0.05
N SER A 17 -16.13 22.32 0.00
CA SER A 17 -14.86 22.75 -0.61
C SER A 17 -13.64 22.10 0.07
N SER A 18 -13.62 22.03 1.41
CA SER A 18 -12.51 21.41 2.15
C SER A 18 -12.39 19.90 1.92
N ILE A 19 -13.51 19.20 1.71
CA ILE A 19 -13.50 17.77 1.34
C ILE A 19 -12.90 17.58 -0.06
N VAL A 20 -13.24 18.46 -1.01
CA VAL A 20 -12.74 18.37 -2.40
C VAL A 20 -11.25 18.73 -2.50
N LEU A 21 -10.76 19.68 -1.70
CA LEU A 21 -9.35 20.09 -1.68
C LEU A 21 -8.45 19.25 -0.76
N SER A 22 -8.98 18.19 -0.14
CA SER A 22 -8.18 17.34 0.75
C SER A 22 -7.07 16.62 -0.05
N PRO A 23 -5.81 16.69 0.39
CA PRO A 23 -4.73 15.98 -0.30
C PRO A 23 -4.99 14.48 -0.24
N ARG A 24 -4.96 13.82 -1.40
CA ARG A 24 -5.03 12.36 -1.45
C ARG A 24 -3.71 11.79 -0.98
N VAL A 25 -3.71 11.23 0.22
CA VAL A 25 -2.59 10.43 0.71
C VAL A 25 -2.78 9.02 0.15
N ASN A 26 -1.89 8.61 -0.75
CA ASN A 26 -1.88 7.24 -1.25
C ASN A 26 -1.22 6.34 -0.20
N ALA A 27 -1.94 5.33 0.28
CA ALA A 27 -1.35 4.30 1.12
C ALA A 27 -0.37 3.44 0.30
N GLN A 28 0.58 2.80 0.98
CA GLN A 28 1.47 1.84 0.32
C GLN A 28 0.65 0.66 -0.21
N LYS A 29 0.89 0.31 -1.47
CA LYS A 29 0.20 -0.78 -2.16
C LYS A 29 0.55 -2.12 -1.49
N LEU A 30 -0.46 -2.94 -1.20
CA LEU A 30 -0.29 -4.24 -0.53
C LEU A 30 0.17 -5.37 -1.47
N TYR A 31 0.20 -5.13 -2.79
CA TYR A 31 0.64 -6.09 -3.79
C TYR A 31 1.48 -5.38 -4.85
N SER A 32 2.50 -6.05 -5.37
CA SER A 32 3.47 -5.44 -6.28
C SER A 32 2.96 -5.33 -7.73
N ASP A 33 2.19 -6.31 -8.19
CA ASP A 33 1.71 -6.42 -9.59
C ASP A 33 0.81 -5.26 -10.02
N ASN A 34 1.16 -4.56 -11.10
CA ASN A 34 0.38 -3.45 -11.66
C ASN A 34 -0.68 -3.90 -12.68
N GLY A 35 -0.69 -5.18 -13.10
CA GLY A 35 -1.64 -5.71 -14.07
C GLY A 35 -1.36 -5.33 -15.53
N ASP A 36 -0.22 -4.70 -15.81
CA ASP A 36 0.20 -4.21 -17.13
C ASP A 36 1.55 -4.79 -17.58
N GLY A 37 2.00 -5.87 -16.93
CA GLY A 37 3.31 -6.48 -17.15
C GLY A 37 4.46 -5.76 -16.43
N THR A 38 4.19 -4.72 -15.64
CA THR A 38 5.15 -4.06 -14.75
C THR A 38 4.87 -4.37 -13.28
N TYR A 39 5.84 -4.07 -12.41
CA TYR A 39 5.68 -4.21 -10.96
C TYR A 39 6.19 -2.97 -10.24
N THR A 40 5.68 -2.74 -9.02
CA THR A 40 6.12 -1.63 -8.15
C THR A 40 6.80 -2.19 -6.90
N ASN A 41 8.01 -1.73 -6.59
CA ASN A 41 8.69 -2.12 -5.35
C ASN A 41 7.96 -1.62 -4.09
N PRO A 42 8.00 -2.37 -2.97
CA PRO A 42 8.65 -3.68 -2.80
C PRO A 42 7.85 -4.84 -3.44
N VAL A 43 8.54 -5.90 -3.86
CA VAL A 43 7.92 -7.10 -4.48
C VAL A 43 7.01 -7.82 -3.49
N ILE A 44 7.49 -8.01 -2.25
CA ILE A 44 6.74 -8.61 -1.16
C ILE A 44 6.76 -7.61 0.00
N PRO A 45 5.63 -6.98 0.36
CA PRO A 45 5.54 -6.06 1.50
C PRO A 45 5.42 -6.84 2.82
N ALA A 46 6.42 -7.67 3.13
CA ALA A 46 6.48 -8.50 4.33
C ALA A 46 7.93 -8.65 4.85
N ASP A 47 8.08 -9.24 6.04
CA ASP A 47 9.37 -9.44 6.70
C ASP A 47 10.07 -10.72 6.22
N PHE A 48 10.84 -10.56 5.13
CA PHE A 48 11.72 -11.61 4.59
C PHE A 48 13.16 -11.06 4.47
N PRO A 49 13.91 -10.98 5.57
CA PRO A 49 15.29 -10.48 5.57
C PRO A 49 16.26 -11.48 4.94
N ASP A 50 17.43 -10.98 4.53
CA ASP A 50 18.55 -11.73 3.96
C ASP A 50 18.16 -12.68 2.81
N PRO A 51 17.50 -12.19 1.74
CA PRO A 51 17.05 -13.06 0.66
C PRO A 51 18.24 -13.65 -0.12
N ASP A 52 18.26 -14.97 -0.28
CA ASP A 52 19.12 -15.68 -1.24
C ASP A 52 18.24 -16.41 -2.26
N VAL A 53 18.50 -16.19 -3.55
CA VAL A 53 17.57 -16.50 -4.65
C VAL A 53 18.27 -17.34 -5.71
N ILE A 54 17.62 -18.44 -6.10
CA ILE A 54 18.05 -19.28 -7.23
C ILE A 54 16.90 -19.44 -8.24
N ARG A 55 17.25 -19.88 -9.45
CA ARG A 55 16.29 -20.27 -10.48
C ARG A 55 16.53 -21.72 -10.89
N VAL A 56 15.45 -22.50 -10.98
CA VAL A 56 15.44 -23.85 -11.53
C VAL A 56 14.37 -23.90 -12.62
N ASP A 57 14.78 -24.18 -13.85
CA ASP A 57 13.92 -24.17 -15.04
C ASP A 57 13.17 -22.82 -15.23
N ASP A 58 11.85 -22.81 -15.04
CA ASP A 58 10.96 -21.65 -15.15
C ASP A 58 10.56 -21.04 -13.79
N THR A 59 11.08 -21.57 -12.68
CA THR A 59 10.69 -21.21 -11.32
C THR A 59 11.85 -20.56 -10.56
N TYR A 60 11.56 -19.48 -9.82
CA TYR A 60 12.49 -18.85 -8.88
C TYR A 60 12.16 -19.30 -7.46
N TYR A 61 13.19 -19.63 -6.68
CA TYR A 61 13.08 -19.96 -5.27
C TYR A 61 13.87 -18.95 -4.44
N MET A 62 13.32 -18.55 -3.29
CA MET A 62 13.99 -17.67 -2.34
C MET A 62 14.00 -18.26 -0.94
N VAL A 63 15.14 -18.20 -0.26
CA VAL A 63 15.22 -18.44 1.19
C VAL A 63 15.35 -17.13 1.97
N SER A 64 14.86 -17.11 3.21
CA SER A 64 14.96 -15.95 4.10
C SER A 64 15.24 -16.35 5.55
N THR A 65 15.99 -15.49 6.26
CA THR A 65 16.32 -15.66 7.68
C THR A 65 15.07 -15.48 8.55
N THR A 66 14.80 -16.44 9.45
CA THR A 66 13.66 -16.39 10.39
C THR A 66 14.08 -16.20 11.85
N MET A 67 15.38 -15.95 12.10
CA MET A 67 15.97 -15.81 13.43
C MET A 67 15.61 -17.00 14.35
N TRP A 68 14.86 -16.77 15.43
CA TRP A 68 14.46 -17.77 16.42
C TRP A 68 13.09 -18.43 16.14
N VAL A 69 12.44 -18.12 15.01
CA VAL A 69 11.14 -18.70 14.65
C VAL A 69 11.33 -20.15 14.18
N PHE A 70 10.47 -21.05 14.69
CA PHE A 70 10.44 -22.46 14.33
C PHE A 70 9.08 -22.84 13.72
N PRO A 71 9.02 -23.54 12.57
CA PRO A 71 10.16 -23.99 11.76
C PRO A 71 10.95 -22.81 11.18
N GLY A 72 12.26 -22.99 11.03
CA GLY A 72 13.16 -21.96 10.53
C GLY A 72 13.38 -22.03 9.03
N VAL A 73 13.97 -20.98 8.46
CA VAL A 73 14.34 -20.85 7.04
C VAL A 73 13.14 -21.00 6.11
N THR A 74 12.43 -19.90 5.87
CA THR A 74 11.29 -19.90 4.95
C THR A 74 11.77 -20.05 3.52
N VAL A 75 11.14 -20.94 2.75
CA VAL A 75 11.32 -21.09 1.30
C VAL A 75 10.08 -20.56 0.60
N LEU A 76 10.26 -19.68 -0.38
CA LEU A 76 9.22 -19.15 -1.26
C LEU A 76 9.44 -19.64 -2.68
#